data_AF-A0A519RFH4-F1
#
_entry.id   AF-A0A519RFH4-F1
#
_cell.length_a   1.000
_cell.length_b   1.000
_cell.length_c   1.000
_cell.angle_alpha   90.00
_cell.angle_beta   90.00
_cell.angle_gamma   90.00
#
_symmetry.space_group_name_H-M   'P 1'
#
loop_
_entity.id
_entity.type
_entity.pdbx_description
1 polymer ?
#
loop_
_entity_poly.entity_id
_entity_poly.type
_entity_poly.pdbx_seq_one_letter_code
_entity_poly.pdbx_strand_id
1 'polypeptide(L)'
;MNTDEYRIETEMMAIEMKREIVFIKKIAAGSHRGEGVFPLTTEEEKVLRKEYKNGALCGERSNAIIVQNYVHNPLLLEGRKFDFRMYMVIASTNPLIVYYHDGFLRVSLFGYSANSTDKKVLLTNLALNNDIYRDAQSGQLVDGRDEEDLKLAQQWSFERLQNYLLAEGIVKDQNWLDNYLRPELKRAMIHLVRMSAEKFLKHSSVWEFYGVDFMLDQDLTLWFIEANTDPALDGYSIPMEKFIAKMLKDHFEIAYNMLKSRMKRVVMLINNIVEHEKVSIGEEGEVEIENFGAWKKAFDKVSMNGLEPEFELSRDNGYSKILDDNLKGVDIYSGLIDPQCL
;
A
#
# COMPACT_ATOMS: atom_id res chain seq x y z
N MET A 1 0.57 -38.13 -8.85
CA MET A 1 -0.20 -36.99 -8.32
C MET A 1 -0.32 -37.19 -6.82
N ASN A 2 0.16 -36.20 -6.07
CA ASN A 2 0.25 -36.28 -4.62
C ASN A 2 -1.17 -36.13 -4.02
N THR A 3 -1.45 -36.74 -2.88
CA THR A 3 -2.80 -36.74 -2.28
C THR A 3 -3.31 -35.33 -1.93
N ASP A 4 -2.40 -34.38 -1.72
CA ASP A 4 -2.73 -32.96 -1.49
C ASP A 4 -3.11 -32.22 -2.77
N GLU A 5 -2.50 -32.56 -3.91
CA GLU A 5 -2.86 -32.03 -5.24
C GLU A 5 -4.29 -32.41 -5.61
N TYR A 6 -4.65 -33.68 -5.40
CA TYR A 6 -6.00 -34.19 -5.67
C TYR A 6 -7.04 -33.53 -4.77
N ARG A 7 -6.71 -33.24 -3.50
CA ARG A 7 -7.63 -32.57 -2.57
C ARG A 7 -7.87 -31.12 -2.96
N ILE A 8 -6.82 -30.39 -3.36
CA ILE A 8 -6.92 -29.01 -3.87
C ILE A 8 -7.73 -28.98 -5.17
N GLU A 9 -7.48 -29.89 -6.10
CA GLU A 9 -8.25 -30.00 -7.35
C GLU A 9 -9.73 -30.33 -7.08
N THR A 10 -10.01 -31.20 -6.12
CA THR A 10 -11.40 -31.61 -5.78
C THR A 10 -12.15 -30.50 -5.05
N GLU A 11 -11.49 -29.76 -4.15
CA GLU A 11 -12.06 -28.59 -3.49
C GLU A 11 -12.29 -27.43 -4.48
N MET A 12 -11.36 -27.20 -5.42
CA MET A 12 -11.55 -26.23 -6.50
C MET A 12 -12.70 -26.62 -7.44
N MET A 13 -12.79 -27.89 -7.87
CA MET A 13 -13.90 -28.37 -8.70
C MET A 13 -15.26 -28.22 -7.99
N ALA A 14 -15.31 -28.45 -6.67
CA ALA A 14 -16.53 -28.26 -5.89
C ALA A 14 -16.92 -26.76 -5.73
N ILE A 15 -15.93 -25.86 -5.69
CA ILE A 15 -16.14 -24.40 -5.71
C ILE A 15 -16.61 -23.94 -7.10
N GLU A 16 -16.02 -24.48 -8.17
CA GLU A 16 -16.38 -24.22 -9.57
C GLU A 16 -17.81 -24.68 -9.90
N MET A 17 -18.29 -25.78 -9.31
CA MET A 17 -19.64 -26.31 -9.60
C MET A 17 -20.82 -25.50 -9.01
N LYS A 18 -20.58 -24.46 -8.20
CA LYS A 18 -21.66 -23.67 -7.57
C LYS A 18 -21.63 -22.17 -7.88
N ARG A 19 -20.62 -21.66 -8.60
CA ARG A 19 -20.38 -20.21 -8.71
C ARG A 19 -20.02 -19.80 -10.13
N GLU A 20 -20.66 -18.73 -10.62
CA GLU A 20 -20.52 -18.23 -11.99
C GLU A 20 -19.23 -17.44 -12.23
N ILE A 21 -18.66 -16.88 -11.16
CA ILE A 21 -17.36 -16.20 -11.16
C ILE A 21 -16.48 -16.91 -10.15
N VAL A 22 -15.24 -17.22 -10.53
CA VAL A 22 -14.23 -17.84 -9.65
C VAL A 22 -12.96 -17.00 -9.61
N PHE A 23 -12.62 -16.33 -10.71
CA PHE A 23 -11.44 -15.51 -10.84
C PHE A 23 -11.77 -14.08 -11.28
N ILE A 24 -10.81 -13.19 -11.07
CA ILE A 24 -10.78 -11.85 -11.63
C ILE A 24 -9.56 -11.70 -12.52
N LYS A 25 -9.77 -11.17 -13.72
CA LYS A 25 -8.74 -10.83 -14.68
C LYS A 25 -8.39 -9.36 -14.54
N LYS A 26 -7.10 -9.04 -14.43
CA LYS A 26 -6.55 -7.68 -14.37
C LYS A 26 -5.52 -7.49 -15.49
N ILE A 27 -5.57 -6.36 -16.19
CA ILE A 27 -4.53 -5.95 -17.15
C ILE A 27 -3.49 -5.10 -16.41
N ALA A 28 -2.27 -5.60 -16.29
CA ALA A 28 -1.22 -5.07 -15.41
C ALA A 28 -0.47 -3.86 -15.95
N ALA A 29 -0.60 -3.50 -17.24
CA ALA A 29 0.05 -2.33 -17.83
C ALA A 29 -0.98 -1.38 -18.48
N GLY A 30 -0.94 -0.10 -18.09
CA GLY A 30 -1.69 0.98 -18.75
C GLY A 30 -3.19 1.04 -18.46
N SER A 31 -3.72 0.21 -17.56
CA SER A 31 -5.12 0.28 -17.11
C SER A 31 -5.19 0.77 -15.67
N HIS A 32 -5.93 1.85 -15.42
CA HIS A 32 -6.21 2.40 -14.10
C HIS A 32 -7.71 2.39 -13.84
N ARG A 33 -8.13 2.67 -12.59
CA ARG A 33 -9.54 2.94 -12.23
C ARG A 33 -10.53 1.81 -12.53
N GLY A 34 -10.05 0.57 -12.67
CA GLY A 34 -10.89 -0.61 -12.90
C GLY A 34 -11.22 -0.92 -14.37
N GLU A 35 -10.73 -0.13 -15.32
CA GLU A 35 -11.01 -0.34 -16.76
C GLU A 35 -10.47 -1.68 -17.26
N GLY A 36 -9.33 -2.15 -16.73
CA GLY A 36 -8.73 -3.44 -17.07
C GLY A 36 -9.16 -4.61 -16.19
N VAL A 37 -10.18 -4.44 -15.34
CA VAL A 37 -10.61 -5.46 -14.36
C VAL A 37 -11.93 -6.09 -14.80
N PHE A 38 -11.93 -7.40 -14.97
CA PHE A 38 -13.08 -8.17 -15.47
C PHE A 38 -13.28 -9.42 -14.61
N PRO A 39 -14.52 -9.72 -14.18
CA PRO A 39 -14.84 -11.05 -13.67
C PRO A 39 -14.51 -12.07 -14.75
N LEU A 40 -13.76 -13.12 -14.41
CA LEU A 40 -13.43 -14.17 -15.36
C LEU A 40 -14.54 -15.23 -15.32
N THR A 41 -15.30 -15.31 -16.39
CA THR A 41 -16.30 -16.37 -16.57
C THR A 41 -15.64 -17.68 -17.03
N THR A 42 -16.33 -18.81 -16.88
CA THR A 42 -15.85 -20.11 -17.36
C THR A 42 -15.54 -20.12 -18.86
N GLU A 43 -16.28 -19.36 -19.67
CA GLU A 43 -16.02 -19.25 -21.11
C GLU A 43 -14.76 -18.43 -21.40
N GLU A 44 -14.54 -17.31 -20.69
CA GLU A 44 -13.29 -16.55 -20.80
C GLU A 44 -12.08 -17.34 -20.35
N GLU A 45 -12.21 -18.15 -19.29
CA GLU A 45 -11.15 -19.05 -18.83
C GLU A 45 -10.76 -20.05 -19.93
N LYS A 46 -11.75 -20.69 -20.58
CA LYS A 46 -11.49 -21.60 -21.72
C LYS A 46 -10.74 -20.90 -22.86
N VAL A 47 -11.12 -19.66 -23.16
CA VAL A 47 -10.43 -18.84 -24.18
C VAL A 47 -8.98 -18.59 -23.78
N LEU A 48 -8.71 -18.17 -22.54
CA LEU A 48 -7.36 -17.94 -22.05
C LEU A 48 -6.52 -19.22 -22.05
N ARG A 49 -7.07 -20.34 -21.56
CA ARG A 49 -6.39 -21.64 -21.58
C ARG A 49 -6.01 -22.07 -22.99
N LYS A 50 -6.88 -21.86 -23.97
CA LYS A 50 -6.57 -22.12 -25.38
C LYS A 50 -5.49 -21.17 -25.91
N GLU A 51 -5.61 -19.88 -25.60
CA GLU A 51 -4.70 -18.84 -26.08
C GLU A 51 -3.26 -19.06 -25.59
N TYR A 52 -3.09 -19.39 -24.31
CA TYR A 52 -1.79 -19.64 -23.68
C TYR A 52 -1.38 -21.12 -23.70
N LYS A 53 -2.14 -21.97 -24.41
CA LYS A 53 -1.94 -23.43 -24.49
C LYS A 53 -1.71 -24.08 -23.11
N ASN A 54 -2.60 -23.79 -22.16
CA ASN A 54 -2.51 -24.24 -20.77
C ASN A 54 -1.14 -23.92 -20.10
N GLY A 55 -0.57 -22.75 -20.42
CA GLY A 55 0.70 -22.27 -19.85
C GLY A 55 1.95 -22.62 -20.65
N ALA A 56 1.84 -23.46 -21.70
CA ALA A 56 2.99 -23.78 -22.56
C ALA A 56 3.57 -22.57 -23.29
N LEU A 57 2.83 -21.45 -23.39
CA LEU A 57 3.29 -20.19 -23.98
C LEU A 57 3.61 -19.10 -22.94
N CYS A 58 3.72 -19.43 -21.65
CA CYS A 58 4.14 -18.47 -20.63
C CYS A 58 5.55 -17.94 -20.92
N GLY A 59 5.72 -16.62 -20.93
CA GLY A 59 6.99 -15.96 -21.26
C GLY A 59 7.21 -15.69 -22.75
N GLU A 60 6.54 -16.43 -23.65
CA GLU A 60 6.52 -16.15 -25.09
C GLU A 60 5.45 -15.12 -25.46
N ARG A 61 4.28 -15.21 -24.81
CA ARG A 61 3.24 -14.17 -24.88
C ARG A 61 3.41 -13.20 -23.72
N SER A 62 3.88 -12.00 -24.01
CA SER A 62 4.16 -10.95 -23.02
C SER A 62 2.97 -10.03 -22.73
N ASN A 63 1.74 -10.51 -22.88
CA ASN A 63 0.57 -9.73 -22.48
C ASN A 63 0.55 -9.65 -20.95
N ALA A 64 0.54 -8.43 -20.41
CA ALA A 64 0.57 -8.19 -18.98
C ALA A 64 -0.83 -8.45 -18.37
N ILE A 65 -1.20 -9.72 -18.19
CA ILE A 65 -2.48 -10.13 -17.61
C ILE A 65 -2.22 -10.93 -16.33
N ILE A 66 -2.99 -10.62 -15.29
CA ILE A 66 -3.04 -11.37 -14.04
C ILE A 66 -4.44 -11.97 -13.91
N VAL A 67 -4.50 -13.28 -13.64
CA VAL A 67 -5.73 -13.96 -13.21
C VAL A 67 -5.57 -14.30 -11.74
N GLN A 68 -6.48 -13.84 -10.91
CA GLN A 68 -6.41 -13.94 -9.45
C GLN A 68 -7.73 -14.53 -8.92
N ASN A 69 -7.67 -15.39 -7.90
CA ASN A 69 -8.88 -15.86 -7.20
C ASN A 69 -9.68 -14.67 -6.68
N TYR A 70 -10.99 -14.69 -6.90
CA TYR A 70 -11.87 -13.64 -6.40
C TYR A 70 -12.26 -13.93 -4.95
N VAL A 71 -12.22 -12.90 -4.09
CA VAL A 71 -12.70 -13.01 -2.70
C VAL A 71 -14.22 -12.96 -2.69
N HIS A 72 -14.87 -14.14 -2.59
CA HIS A 72 -16.33 -14.32 -2.71
C HIS A 72 -17.12 -14.03 -1.43
N ASN A 73 -16.45 -14.05 -0.28
CA ASN A 73 -17.01 -13.79 1.04
C ASN A 73 -16.46 -12.47 1.63
N PRO A 74 -16.48 -11.34 0.90
CA PRO A 74 -15.98 -10.09 1.47
C PRO A 74 -16.80 -9.72 2.70
N LEU A 75 -16.16 -9.09 3.68
CA LEU A 75 -16.88 -8.40 4.74
C LEU A 75 -17.72 -7.29 4.09
N LEU A 76 -18.96 -7.14 4.54
CA LEU A 76 -19.89 -6.16 4.02
C LEU A 76 -20.21 -5.12 5.08
N LEU A 77 -20.30 -3.86 4.66
CA LEU A 77 -20.79 -2.76 5.47
C LEU A 77 -22.17 -2.40 4.96
N GLU A 78 -23.20 -2.63 5.77
CA GLU A 78 -24.60 -2.38 5.37
C GLU A 78 -24.97 -3.11 4.06
N GLY A 79 -24.48 -4.35 3.89
CA GLY A 79 -24.70 -5.16 2.69
C GLY A 79 -23.88 -4.74 1.45
N ARG A 80 -22.95 -3.81 1.61
CA ARG A 80 -22.13 -3.25 0.52
C ARG A 80 -20.67 -3.67 0.65
N LYS A 81 -20.03 -3.95 -0.47
CA LYS A 81 -18.60 -4.30 -0.51
C LYS A 81 -17.74 -3.05 -0.24
N PHE A 82 -16.59 -3.25 0.36
CA PHE A 82 -15.60 -2.19 0.55
C PHE A 82 -14.16 -2.71 0.40
N ASP A 83 -13.23 -1.78 0.31
CA ASP A 83 -11.79 -2.04 0.43
C ASP A 83 -11.14 -0.90 1.24
N PHE A 84 -9.92 -1.13 1.71
CA PHE A 84 -9.09 -0.13 2.36
C PHE A 84 -8.16 0.50 1.34
N ARG A 85 -8.22 1.82 1.18
CA ARG A 85 -7.14 2.61 0.60
C ARG A 85 -6.22 3.01 1.73
N MET A 86 -5.02 2.45 1.78
CA MET A 86 -3.97 2.81 2.75
C MET A 86 -2.86 3.59 2.09
N TYR A 87 -2.04 4.28 2.89
CA TYR A 87 -0.89 5.01 2.38
C TYR A 87 0.40 4.50 3.00
N MET A 88 1.45 4.43 2.18
CA MET A 88 2.77 3.97 2.58
C MET A 88 3.83 4.87 1.96
N VAL A 89 4.83 5.27 2.74
CA VAL A 89 5.98 6.03 2.28
C VAL A 89 7.22 5.20 2.49
N ILE A 90 7.90 4.84 1.40
CA ILE A 90 9.30 4.42 1.48
C ILE A 90 10.12 5.71 1.51
N ALA A 91 10.59 6.10 2.70
CA ALA A 91 11.26 7.38 2.91
C ALA A 91 12.77 7.31 2.61
N SER A 92 13.32 6.10 2.56
CA SER A 92 14.69 5.82 2.13
C SER A 92 14.84 4.36 1.74
N THR A 93 15.73 4.04 0.81
CA THR A 93 16.05 2.67 0.38
C THR A 93 17.44 2.20 0.81
N ASN A 94 18.23 3.10 1.39
CA ASN A 94 19.53 2.80 1.98
C ASN A 94 19.89 3.86 3.05
N PRO A 95 19.68 3.59 4.35
CA PRO A 95 19.00 2.41 4.92
C PRO A 95 17.52 2.37 4.51
N LEU A 96 16.89 1.19 4.48
CA LEU A 96 15.46 1.12 4.20
C LEU A 96 14.66 1.72 5.36
N ILE A 97 13.81 2.70 5.09
CA ILE A 97 12.92 3.32 6.08
C ILE A 97 11.52 3.42 5.49
N VAL A 98 10.53 2.88 6.19
CA VAL A 98 9.14 2.80 5.72
C VAL A 98 8.18 3.29 6.78
N TYR A 99 7.22 4.11 6.33
CA TYR A 99 6.12 4.61 7.14
C TYR A 99 4.78 4.15 6.58
N TYR A 100 3.86 3.85 7.50
CA TYR A 100 2.47 3.49 7.28
C TYR A 100 1.58 4.67 7.69
N HIS A 101 0.49 4.90 6.98
CA HIS A 101 -0.54 5.86 7.39
C HIS A 101 -1.93 5.26 7.18
N ASP A 102 -2.80 5.46 8.19
CA ASP A 102 -4.20 5.10 8.10
C ASP A 102 -4.84 5.85 6.95
N GLY A 103 -5.38 5.15 5.96
CA GLY A 103 -6.14 5.82 4.92
C GLY A 103 -7.62 5.85 5.27
N PHE A 104 -8.43 5.33 4.37
CA PHE A 104 -9.87 5.29 4.53
C PHE A 104 -10.43 4.09 3.80
N LEU A 105 -11.69 3.76 4.09
CA LEU A 105 -12.40 2.70 3.40
C LEU A 105 -13.17 3.28 2.21
N ARG A 106 -13.12 2.59 1.08
CA ARG A 106 -13.93 2.86 -0.10
C ARG A 106 -15.11 1.91 -0.14
N VAL A 107 -16.29 2.40 0.19
CA VAL A 107 -17.53 1.61 0.23
C VAL A 107 -18.29 1.76 -1.08
N SER A 108 -18.80 0.64 -1.60
CA SER A 108 -19.60 0.62 -2.84
C SER A 108 -20.99 1.26 -2.64
N LEU A 109 -21.48 1.96 -3.65
CA LEU A 109 -22.88 2.44 -3.72
C LEU A 109 -23.87 1.36 -4.13
N PHE A 110 -23.44 0.11 -4.32
CA PHE A 110 -24.31 -0.99 -4.69
C PHE A 110 -24.26 -2.11 -3.64
N GLY A 111 -25.42 -2.74 -3.43
CA GLY A 111 -25.50 -3.95 -2.62
C GLY A 111 -24.70 -5.08 -3.27
N TYR A 112 -23.96 -5.83 -2.47
CA TYR A 112 -23.11 -6.90 -2.96
C TYR A 112 -23.91 -8.16 -3.29
N SER A 113 -23.58 -8.81 -4.41
CA SER A 113 -24.06 -10.15 -4.77
C SER A 113 -22.94 -10.92 -5.47
N ALA A 114 -22.56 -12.06 -4.89
CA ALA A 114 -21.52 -12.93 -5.43
C ALA A 114 -21.88 -13.60 -6.77
N ASN A 115 -23.17 -13.61 -7.13
CA ASN A 115 -23.69 -14.18 -8.37
C ASN A 115 -23.98 -13.11 -9.44
N SER A 116 -23.68 -11.84 -9.17
CA SER A 116 -23.84 -10.77 -10.17
C SER A 116 -22.69 -10.83 -11.17
N THR A 117 -22.97 -10.65 -12.46
CA THR A 117 -21.94 -10.38 -13.48
C THR A 117 -21.68 -8.88 -13.67
N ASP A 118 -22.46 -8.01 -13.00
CA ASP A 118 -22.28 -6.57 -13.08
C ASP A 118 -21.02 -6.12 -12.32
N LYS A 119 -20.09 -5.53 -13.06
CA LYS A 119 -18.85 -4.95 -12.51
C LYS A 119 -19.10 -3.96 -11.38
N LYS A 120 -20.18 -3.17 -11.43
CA LYS A 120 -20.51 -2.17 -10.40
C LYS A 120 -20.87 -2.81 -9.05
N VAL A 121 -21.34 -4.06 -9.06
CA VAL A 121 -21.65 -4.85 -7.86
C VAL A 121 -20.39 -5.53 -7.29
N LEU A 122 -19.43 -5.88 -8.16
CA LEU A 122 -18.25 -6.67 -7.79
C LEU A 122 -17.01 -5.84 -7.47
N LEU A 123 -16.94 -4.60 -7.98
CA LEU A 123 -15.83 -3.67 -7.86
C LEU A 123 -16.22 -2.46 -7.00
N THR A 124 -15.27 -1.97 -6.21
CA THR A 124 -15.41 -0.84 -5.29
C THR A 124 -14.83 0.47 -5.85
N ASN A 125 -14.35 0.45 -7.10
CA ASN A 125 -13.68 1.59 -7.71
C ASN A 125 -14.63 2.79 -7.87
N LEU A 126 -14.24 3.91 -7.26
CA LEU A 126 -15.03 5.16 -7.25
C LEU A 126 -15.33 5.70 -8.65
N ALA A 127 -14.43 5.49 -9.63
CA ALA A 127 -14.61 5.93 -11.01
C ALA A 127 -15.83 5.29 -11.71
N LEU A 128 -16.28 4.12 -11.26
CA LEU A 128 -17.50 3.46 -11.78
C LEU A 128 -18.79 4.19 -11.36
N ASN A 129 -18.70 5.14 -10.43
CA ASN A 129 -19.83 5.93 -9.93
C ASN A 129 -19.94 7.30 -10.60
N ASN A 130 -19.09 7.62 -11.58
CA ASN A 130 -19.13 8.92 -12.28
C ASN A 130 -20.50 9.21 -12.91
N ASP A 131 -21.19 8.19 -13.41
CA ASP A 131 -22.57 8.35 -13.91
C ASP A 131 -23.55 8.74 -12.80
N ILE A 132 -23.42 8.15 -11.61
CA ILE A 132 -24.26 8.46 -10.44
C ILE A 132 -24.01 9.90 -9.99
N TYR A 133 -22.76 10.35 -9.95
CA TYR A 133 -22.45 11.72 -9.59
C TYR A 133 -22.98 12.71 -10.64
N ARG A 134 -22.95 12.36 -11.93
CA ARG A 134 -23.53 13.20 -12.99
C ARG A 134 -25.05 13.32 -12.83
N ASP A 135 -25.73 12.23 -12.50
CA ASP A 135 -27.17 12.23 -12.26
C ASP A 135 -27.50 13.04 -10.98
N ALA A 136 -26.70 12.90 -9.91
CA ALA A 136 -26.84 13.68 -8.68
C ALA A 136 -26.56 15.19 -8.90
N GLN A 137 -25.55 15.54 -9.70
CA GLN A 137 -25.24 16.92 -10.09
C GLN A 137 -26.38 17.58 -10.90
N SER A 138 -27.21 16.78 -11.56
CA SER A 138 -28.42 17.28 -12.23
C SER A 138 -29.59 17.57 -11.27
N GLY A 139 -29.37 17.41 -9.95
CA GLY A 139 -30.35 17.65 -8.89
C GLY A 139 -31.23 16.43 -8.58
N GLN A 140 -30.89 15.24 -9.10
CA GLN A 140 -31.62 14.01 -8.78
C GLN A 140 -31.09 13.38 -7.49
N LEU A 141 -31.99 12.92 -6.62
CA LEU A 141 -31.61 12.12 -5.46
C LEU A 141 -31.38 10.67 -5.89
N VAL A 142 -30.24 10.09 -5.52
CA VAL A 142 -29.93 8.68 -5.77
C VAL A 142 -29.96 7.94 -4.43
N ASP A 143 -30.87 6.96 -4.30
CA ASP A 143 -31.14 6.28 -3.02
C ASP A 143 -31.51 7.27 -1.89
N GLY A 144 -32.27 8.32 -2.24
CA GLY A 144 -32.70 9.37 -1.31
C GLY A 144 -31.62 10.34 -0.86
N ARG A 145 -30.39 10.24 -1.41
CA ARG A 145 -29.23 11.07 -1.06
C ARG A 145 -28.86 12.02 -2.20
N ASP A 146 -28.35 13.19 -1.84
CA ASP A 146 -27.71 14.10 -2.78
C ASP A 146 -26.25 13.70 -3.06
N GLU A 147 -25.54 14.48 -3.88
CA GLU A 147 -24.15 14.20 -4.23
C GLU A 147 -23.21 14.19 -3.01
N GLU A 148 -23.43 15.09 -2.05
CA GLU A 148 -22.57 15.22 -0.87
C GLU A 148 -22.75 14.01 0.06
N ASP A 149 -24.00 13.64 0.34
CA ASP A 149 -24.36 12.47 1.13
C ASP A 149 -23.84 11.17 0.52
N LEU A 150 -23.90 11.04 -0.81
CA LEU A 150 -23.35 9.87 -1.51
C LEU A 150 -21.84 9.78 -1.34
N LYS A 151 -21.11 10.89 -1.50
CA LYS A 151 -19.65 10.91 -1.33
C LYS A 151 -19.25 10.55 0.11
N LEU A 152 -19.96 11.07 1.10
CA LEU A 152 -19.73 10.73 2.51
C LEU A 152 -20.06 9.26 2.82
N ALA A 153 -21.10 8.68 2.21
CA ALA A 153 -21.45 7.28 2.40
C ALA A 153 -20.37 6.31 1.87
N GLN A 154 -19.62 6.71 0.85
CA GLN A 154 -18.57 5.89 0.25
C GLN A 154 -17.23 5.95 0.98
N GLN A 155 -17.09 6.84 1.96
CA GLN A 155 -15.85 7.05 2.68
C GLN A 155 -16.06 6.81 4.16
N TRP A 156 -15.55 5.68 4.64
CA TRP A 156 -15.60 5.36 6.05
C TRP A 156 -14.23 5.56 6.69
N SER A 157 -14.23 6.19 7.87
CA SER A 157 -13.05 6.20 8.72
C SER A 157 -12.89 4.86 9.43
N PHE A 158 -11.69 4.62 9.95
CA PHE A 158 -11.40 3.42 10.75
C PHE A 158 -12.27 3.39 12.02
N GLU A 159 -12.48 4.53 12.68
CA GLU A 159 -13.34 4.63 13.87
C GLU A 159 -14.78 4.28 13.55
N ARG A 160 -15.30 4.75 12.40
CA ARG A 160 -16.64 4.39 11.93
C ARG A 160 -16.75 2.89 11.69
N LEU A 161 -15.75 2.27 11.06
CA LEU A 161 -15.69 0.82 10.88
C LEU A 161 -15.75 0.10 12.23
N GLN A 162 -14.90 0.46 13.19
CA GLN A 162 -14.88 -0.22 14.50
C GLN A 162 -16.22 -0.13 15.21
N ASN A 163 -16.80 1.07 15.27
CA ASN A 163 -18.10 1.29 15.90
C ASN A 163 -19.19 0.44 15.25
N TYR A 164 -19.19 0.35 13.91
CA TYR A 164 -20.11 -0.50 13.18
C TYR A 164 -19.91 -1.98 13.49
N LEU A 165 -18.68 -2.50 13.42
CA LEU A 165 -18.41 -3.92 13.70
C LEU A 165 -18.74 -4.32 15.14
N LEU A 166 -18.57 -3.40 16.10
CA LEU A 166 -18.98 -3.58 17.49
C LEU A 166 -20.51 -3.60 17.63
N ALA A 167 -21.21 -2.67 16.98
CA ALA A 167 -22.66 -2.58 17.03
C ALA A 167 -23.34 -3.82 16.41
N GLU A 168 -22.79 -4.33 15.31
CA GLU A 168 -23.25 -5.57 14.65
C GLU A 168 -22.80 -6.84 15.38
N GLY A 169 -21.98 -6.72 16.43
CA GLY A 169 -21.46 -7.87 17.19
C GLY A 169 -20.47 -8.75 16.41
N ILE A 170 -19.94 -8.25 15.29
CA ILE A 170 -18.93 -8.93 14.46
C ILE A 170 -17.60 -9.01 15.22
N VAL A 171 -17.25 -7.94 15.94
CA VAL A 171 -16.12 -7.91 16.86
C VAL A 171 -16.60 -7.57 18.27
N LYS A 172 -15.87 -8.04 19.28
CA LYS A 172 -16.17 -7.79 20.71
C LYS A 172 -15.15 -6.90 21.40
N ASP A 173 -13.94 -6.83 20.86
CA ASP A 173 -12.86 -6.02 21.41
C ASP A 173 -13.05 -4.55 21.02
N GLN A 174 -13.14 -3.68 22.04
CA GLN A 174 -13.28 -2.23 21.87
C GLN A 174 -12.03 -1.58 21.26
N ASN A 175 -10.90 -2.28 21.28
CA ASN A 175 -9.63 -1.85 20.70
C ASN A 175 -9.23 -2.73 19.50
N TRP A 176 -10.19 -3.39 18.85
CA TRP A 176 -9.93 -4.31 17.74
C TRP A 176 -9.08 -3.69 16.63
N LEU A 177 -9.24 -2.39 16.34
CA LEU A 177 -8.39 -1.70 15.35
C LEU A 177 -6.92 -1.73 15.73
N ASP A 178 -6.60 -1.38 16.97
CA ASP A 178 -5.23 -1.25 17.46
C ASP A 178 -4.59 -2.60 17.81
N ASN A 179 -5.40 -3.51 18.34
CA ASN A 179 -4.94 -4.83 18.76
C ASN A 179 -4.79 -5.80 17.59
N TYR A 180 -5.55 -5.63 16.51
CA TYR A 180 -5.58 -6.57 15.39
C TYR A 180 -5.35 -5.90 14.02
N LEU A 181 -6.26 -5.04 13.57
CA LEU A 181 -6.28 -4.60 12.16
C LEU A 181 -5.04 -3.78 11.76
N ARG A 182 -4.66 -2.77 12.54
CA ARG A 182 -3.48 -1.93 12.27
C ARG A 182 -2.20 -2.76 12.30
N PRO A 183 -1.93 -3.62 13.30
CA PRO A 183 -0.80 -4.54 13.27
C PRO A 183 -0.74 -5.42 12.01
N GLU A 184 -1.86 -6.01 11.59
CA GLU A 184 -1.92 -6.84 10.38
C GLU A 184 -1.60 -6.05 9.10
N LEU A 185 -2.19 -4.86 8.94
CA LEU A 185 -1.91 -3.97 7.81
C LEU A 185 -0.42 -3.59 7.76
N LYS A 186 0.16 -3.22 8.90
CA LYS A 186 1.58 -2.84 9.01
C LYS A 186 2.49 -4.03 8.69
N ARG A 187 2.22 -5.23 9.22
CA ARG A 187 2.94 -6.47 8.89
C ARG A 187 2.89 -6.79 7.41
N ALA A 188 1.70 -6.73 6.80
CA ALA A 188 1.54 -6.99 5.39
C ALA A 188 2.40 -6.03 4.54
N MET A 189 2.40 -4.73 4.86
CA MET A 189 3.26 -3.75 4.18
C MET A 189 4.75 -4.00 4.37
N ILE A 190 5.18 -4.39 5.58
CA ILE A 190 6.58 -4.80 5.82
C ILE A 190 6.95 -5.94 4.86
N HIS A 191 6.12 -6.98 4.76
CA HIS A 191 6.39 -8.11 3.87
C HIS A 191 6.42 -7.69 2.39
N LEU A 192 5.50 -6.83 1.94
CA LEU A 192 5.46 -6.27 0.57
C LEU A 192 6.74 -5.50 0.22
N VAL A 193 7.26 -4.69 1.14
CA VAL A 193 8.51 -3.96 0.90
C VAL A 193 9.69 -4.91 0.94
N ARG A 194 9.77 -5.80 1.95
CA ARG A 194 10.93 -6.71 2.11
C ARG A 194 11.08 -7.69 0.94
N MET A 195 9.98 -8.20 0.38
CA MET A 195 10.04 -9.11 -0.77
C MET A 195 10.60 -8.45 -2.04
N SER A 196 10.57 -7.12 -2.14
CA SER A 196 11.00 -6.36 -3.32
C SER A 196 12.28 -5.55 -3.08
N ALA A 197 12.71 -5.41 -1.83
CA ALA A 197 13.78 -4.50 -1.41
C ALA A 197 15.13 -4.77 -2.08
N GLU A 198 15.43 -5.99 -2.50
CA GLU A 198 16.68 -6.30 -3.21
C GLU A 198 16.81 -5.58 -4.56
N LYS A 199 15.67 -5.26 -5.20
CA LYS A 199 15.61 -4.63 -6.53
C LYS A 199 15.67 -3.11 -6.45
N PHE A 200 15.57 -2.54 -5.25
CA PHE A 200 15.58 -1.09 -5.08
C PHE A 200 16.97 -0.52 -5.34
N LEU A 201 17.02 0.63 -6.02
CA LEU A 201 18.22 1.45 -6.05
C LEU A 201 18.62 1.79 -4.62
N LYS A 202 19.83 1.42 -4.20
CA LYS A 202 20.32 1.62 -2.83
C LYS A 202 20.87 3.03 -2.64
N HIS A 203 20.00 3.98 -2.37
CA HIS A 203 20.41 5.38 -2.23
C HIS A 203 19.53 6.15 -1.24
N SER A 204 20.15 6.96 -0.38
CA SER A 204 19.44 7.62 0.72
C SER A 204 18.46 8.71 0.25
N SER A 205 18.60 9.24 -0.97
CA SER A 205 17.67 10.25 -1.50
C SER A 205 16.45 9.66 -2.21
N VAL A 206 16.38 8.34 -2.40
CA VAL A 206 15.26 7.70 -3.09
C VAL A 206 14.14 7.50 -2.10
N TRP A 207 12.97 8.04 -2.44
CA TRP A 207 11.74 7.85 -1.72
C TRP A 207 10.61 7.65 -2.71
N GLU A 208 9.52 7.03 -2.28
CA GLU A 208 8.33 6.83 -3.09
C GLU A 208 7.08 6.77 -2.20
N PHE A 209 5.98 7.28 -2.72
CA PHE A 209 4.68 7.33 -2.05
C PHE A 209 3.71 6.37 -2.72
N TYR A 210 3.08 5.51 -1.93
CA TYR A 210 2.21 4.46 -2.42
C TYR A 210 0.81 4.56 -1.82
N GLY A 211 -0.21 4.28 -2.65
CA GLY A 211 -1.50 3.82 -2.18
C GLY A 211 -1.53 2.30 -2.17
N VAL A 212 -1.91 1.69 -1.07
CA VAL A 212 -1.92 0.23 -0.92
C VAL A 212 -3.35 -0.22 -0.60
N ASP A 213 -3.87 -1.11 -1.44
CA ASP A 213 -5.27 -1.52 -1.38
C ASP A 213 -5.38 -2.89 -0.69
N PHE A 214 -6.24 -2.97 0.33
CA PHE A 214 -6.53 -4.20 1.07
C PHE A 214 -8.04 -4.47 1.12
N MET A 215 -8.42 -5.70 1.45
CA MET A 215 -9.80 -6.09 1.70
C MET A 215 -9.88 -7.01 2.91
N LEU A 216 -11.02 -7.00 3.62
CA LEU A 216 -11.33 -8.00 4.63
C LEU A 216 -12.41 -8.95 4.10
N ASP A 217 -12.28 -10.22 4.43
CA ASP A 217 -13.37 -11.19 4.29
C ASP A 217 -14.21 -11.29 5.58
N GLN A 218 -15.29 -12.08 5.51
CA GLN A 218 -16.21 -12.30 6.63
C GLN A 218 -15.55 -12.95 7.86
N ASP A 219 -14.41 -13.63 7.66
CA ASP A 219 -13.62 -14.24 8.74
C ASP A 219 -12.58 -13.25 9.31
N LEU A 220 -12.62 -11.99 8.87
CA LEU A 220 -11.69 -10.92 9.22
C LEU A 220 -10.24 -11.21 8.77
N THR A 221 -10.08 -12.02 7.72
CA THR A 221 -8.78 -12.23 7.07
C THR A 221 -8.48 -11.06 6.16
N LEU A 222 -7.26 -10.52 6.29
CA LEU A 222 -6.78 -9.40 5.50
C LEU A 222 -6.16 -9.88 4.17
N TRP A 223 -6.65 -9.33 3.07
CA TRP A 223 -6.20 -9.63 1.71
C TRP A 223 -5.54 -8.41 1.09
N PHE A 224 -4.28 -8.56 0.65
CA PHE A 224 -3.62 -7.56 -0.20
C PHE A 224 -4.18 -7.63 -1.63
N ILE A 225 -4.52 -6.48 -2.21
CA ILE A 225 -5.10 -6.38 -3.55
C ILE A 225 -4.08 -5.85 -4.56
N GLU A 226 -3.51 -4.68 -4.29
CA GLU A 226 -2.54 -3.99 -5.14
C GLU A 226 -1.81 -2.85 -4.42
N ALA A 227 -0.69 -2.40 -4.98
CA ALA A 227 0.03 -1.20 -4.55
C ALA A 227 0.27 -0.29 -5.77
N ASN A 228 -0.07 0.98 -5.63
CA ASN A 228 -0.08 1.98 -6.68
C ASN A 228 0.96 3.07 -6.36
N THR A 229 1.86 3.38 -7.30
CA THR A 229 2.87 4.45 -7.19
C THR A 229 2.33 5.86 -7.45
N ASP A 230 1.10 5.97 -7.96
CA ASP A 230 0.42 7.24 -8.20
C ASP A 230 -1.02 7.16 -7.65
N PRO A 231 -1.19 7.11 -6.32
CA PRO A 231 -2.50 7.04 -5.74
C PRO A 231 -3.27 8.35 -5.99
N ALA A 232 -4.51 8.25 -6.45
CA ALA A 232 -5.35 9.43 -6.65
C ALA A 232 -5.47 10.26 -5.36
N LEU A 233 -5.24 11.58 -5.50
CA LEU A 233 -5.27 12.58 -4.44
C LEU A 233 -6.45 13.54 -4.58
N ASP A 234 -7.44 13.18 -5.40
CA ASP A 234 -8.63 14.00 -5.59
C ASP A 234 -9.51 13.95 -4.33
N GLY A 235 -9.72 15.12 -3.73
CA GLY A 235 -10.74 15.31 -2.70
C GLY A 235 -12.08 15.58 -3.35
N TYR A 236 -13.07 14.71 -3.11
CA TYR A 236 -14.43 14.92 -3.62
C TYR A 236 -15.36 15.55 -2.57
N SER A 237 -14.90 15.62 -1.31
CA SER A 237 -15.61 16.21 -0.16
C SER A 237 -14.63 17.03 0.70
N ILE A 238 -15.14 18.02 1.45
CA ILE A 238 -14.32 18.87 2.33
C ILE A 238 -13.54 18.05 3.38
N PRO A 239 -14.14 17.04 4.06
CA PRO A 239 -13.38 16.19 4.99
C PRO A 239 -12.22 15.46 4.31
N MET A 240 -12.45 14.97 3.08
CA MET A 240 -11.43 14.25 2.32
C MET A 240 -10.29 15.18 1.89
N GLU A 241 -10.59 16.38 1.41
CA GLU A 241 -9.56 17.37 1.08
C GLU A 241 -8.67 17.71 2.29
N LYS A 242 -9.29 17.90 3.46
CA LYS A 242 -8.54 18.14 4.71
C LYS A 242 -7.68 16.94 5.10
N PHE A 243 -8.22 15.72 4.98
CA PHE A 243 -7.48 14.49 5.24
C PHE A 243 -6.26 14.37 4.32
N ILE A 244 -6.45 14.53 3.00
CA ILE A 244 -5.37 14.44 2.01
C ILE A 244 -4.32 15.52 2.27
N ALA A 245 -4.74 16.78 2.49
CA ALA A 245 -3.81 17.87 2.76
C ALA A 245 -2.97 17.63 4.02
N LYS A 246 -3.59 17.11 5.09
CA LYS A 246 -2.87 16.74 6.33
C LYS A 246 -1.89 15.60 6.09
N MET A 247 -2.33 14.53 5.43
CA MET A 247 -1.50 13.37 5.10
C MET A 247 -0.29 13.77 4.22
N LEU A 248 -0.48 14.64 3.22
CA LEU A 248 0.63 15.14 2.40
C LEU A 248 1.57 16.04 3.20
N LYS A 249 1.04 16.94 4.04
CA LYS A 249 1.86 17.78 4.94
C LYS A 249 2.76 16.91 5.82
N ASP A 250 2.21 15.86 6.40
CA ASP A 250 2.92 14.94 7.29
C ASP A 250 4.00 14.14 6.54
N HIS A 251 3.72 13.73 5.30
CA HIS A 251 4.71 13.11 4.43
C HIS A 251 5.86 14.08 4.11
N PHE A 252 5.56 15.33 3.75
CA PHE A 252 6.57 16.34 3.48
C PHE A 252 7.43 16.64 4.71
N GLU A 253 6.83 16.62 5.91
CA GLU A 253 7.59 16.77 7.16
C GLU A 253 8.63 15.65 7.31
N ILE A 254 8.28 14.39 7.02
CA ILE A 254 9.21 13.25 7.04
C ILE A 254 10.38 13.49 6.09
N ALA A 255 10.08 13.77 4.81
CA ALA A 255 11.10 13.97 3.79
C ALA A 255 12.02 15.16 4.13
N TYR A 256 11.44 16.27 4.58
CA TYR A 256 12.17 17.48 4.92
C TYR A 256 13.04 17.31 6.16
N ASN A 257 12.54 16.66 7.22
CA ASN A 257 13.31 16.43 8.43
C ASN A 257 14.45 15.41 8.19
N MET A 258 14.26 14.40 7.34
CA MET A 258 15.36 13.52 6.90
C MET A 258 16.45 14.28 6.16
N LEU A 259 16.07 15.20 5.26
CA LEU A 259 17.02 16.06 4.55
C LEU A 259 17.82 16.94 5.52
N LYS A 260 17.15 17.65 6.44
CA LYS A 260 17.82 18.49 7.45
C LYS A 260 18.80 17.68 8.30
N SER A 261 18.37 16.50 8.74
CA SER A 261 19.18 15.58 9.53
C SER A 261 20.47 15.19 8.80
N ARG A 262 20.34 14.77 7.53
CA ARG A 262 21.48 14.43 6.68
C ARG A 262 22.40 15.64 6.45
N MET A 263 21.84 16.79 6.11
CA MET A 263 22.61 18.01 5.84
C MET A 263 23.39 18.49 7.07
N LYS A 264 22.80 18.41 8.27
CA LYS A 264 23.51 18.70 9.52
C LYS A 264 24.76 17.83 9.66
N ARG A 265 24.60 16.50 9.55
CA ARG A 265 25.73 15.57 9.71
C ARG A 265 26.82 15.80 8.65
N VAL A 266 26.42 16.08 7.41
CA VAL A 266 27.36 16.40 6.32
C VAL A 266 28.12 17.71 6.59
N VAL A 267 27.44 18.78 6.99
CA VAL A 267 28.09 20.07 7.31
C VAL A 267 29.07 19.91 8.47
N MET A 268 28.69 19.17 9.53
CA MET A 268 29.59 18.86 10.64
C MET A 268 30.83 18.09 10.19
N LEU A 269 30.68 17.13 9.28
CA LEU A 269 31.80 16.39 8.70
C LEU A 269 32.72 17.30 7.87
N ILE A 270 32.15 18.14 7.00
CA ILE A 270 32.93 19.07 6.18
C ILE A 270 33.72 20.05 7.05
N ASN A 271 33.10 20.62 8.09
CA ASN A 271 33.80 21.50 9.03
C ASN A 271 34.97 20.77 9.69
N ASN A 272 34.77 19.53 10.12
CA ASN A 272 35.83 18.71 10.72
C ASN A 272 36.99 18.45 9.73
N ILE A 273 36.68 18.12 8.48
CA ILE A 273 37.68 17.94 7.42
C ILE A 273 38.47 19.23 7.20
N VAL A 274 37.79 20.37 7.06
CA VAL A 274 38.45 21.67 6.82
C VAL A 274 39.39 22.05 7.98
N GLU A 275 39.02 21.72 9.22
CA GLU A 275 39.82 22.04 10.40
C GLU A 275 41.02 21.11 10.62
N HIS A 276 40.90 19.82 10.29
CA HIS A 276 41.87 18.80 10.73
C HIS A 276 42.61 18.10 9.59
N GLU A 277 42.14 18.22 8.34
CA GLU A 277 42.75 17.50 7.23
C GLU A 277 43.99 18.20 6.70
N LYS A 278 45.04 17.41 6.45
CA LYS A 278 46.25 17.89 5.80
C LYS A 278 46.18 17.62 4.31
N VAL A 279 46.43 18.68 3.55
CA VAL A 279 46.48 18.65 2.09
C VAL A 279 47.91 18.96 1.65
N SER A 280 48.50 18.08 0.85
CA SER A 280 49.80 18.27 0.21
C SER A 280 49.66 18.28 -1.32
N ILE A 281 50.70 18.77 -1.99
CA ILE A 281 50.82 18.69 -3.45
C ILE A 281 51.97 17.72 -3.74
N GLY A 282 51.67 16.66 -4.49
CA GLY A 282 52.63 15.66 -4.93
C GLY A 282 53.61 16.18 -5.98
N GLU A 283 54.60 15.37 -6.33
CA GLU A 283 55.68 15.77 -7.25
C GLU A 283 55.18 16.05 -8.68
N GLU A 284 54.04 15.47 -9.09
CA GLU A 284 53.42 15.71 -10.40
C GLU A 284 52.29 16.76 -10.35
N GLY A 285 52.12 17.45 -9.21
CA GLY A 285 51.12 18.51 -9.03
C GLY A 285 49.72 18.01 -8.59
N GLU A 286 49.59 16.73 -8.27
CA GLU A 286 48.39 16.12 -7.74
C GLU A 286 48.12 16.55 -6.28
N VAL A 287 46.85 16.72 -5.93
CA VAL A 287 46.44 17.03 -4.56
C VAL A 287 46.34 15.73 -3.76
N GLU A 288 47.14 15.62 -2.71
CA GLU A 288 47.12 14.50 -1.78
C GLU A 288 46.37 14.87 -0.49
N ILE A 289 45.48 13.98 -0.07
CA ILE A 289 44.65 14.12 1.13
C ILE A 289 45.00 12.95 2.06
N GLU A 290 45.68 13.25 3.17
CA GLU A 290 46.29 12.27 4.10
C GLU A 290 45.31 11.16 4.53
N ASN A 291 44.06 11.53 4.86
CA ASN A 291 43.04 10.63 5.39
C ASN A 291 41.84 10.42 4.44
N PHE A 292 42.00 10.61 3.12
CA PHE A 292 40.90 10.55 2.15
C PHE A 292 39.99 9.33 2.30
N GLY A 293 40.58 8.14 2.47
CA GLY A 293 39.82 6.90 2.62
C GLY A 293 38.96 6.86 3.90
N ALA A 294 39.43 7.46 4.99
CA ALA A 294 38.67 7.57 6.23
C ALA A 294 37.52 8.58 6.08
N TRP A 295 37.79 9.72 5.43
CA TRP A 295 36.76 10.72 5.16
C TRP A 295 35.68 10.23 4.20
N LYS A 296 36.04 9.47 3.19
CA LYS A 296 35.07 8.81 2.30
C LYS A 296 34.13 7.89 3.08
N LYS A 297 34.67 7.02 3.94
CA LYS A 297 33.86 6.15 4.81
C LYS A 297 32.97 6.95 5.78
N ALA A 298 33.50 8.05 6.34
CA ALA A 298 32.73 8.93 7.20
C ALA A 298 31.58 9.60 6.43
N PHE A 299 31.84 10.05 5.20
CA PHE A 299 30.85 10.66 4.32
C PHE A 299 29.73 9.68 3.97
N ASP A 300 30.08 8.44 3.60
CA ASP A 300 29.11 7.38 3.33
C ASP A 300 28.19 7.14 4.53
N LYS A 301 28.72 7.20 5.75
CA LYS A 301 27.93 7.04 6.98
C LYS A 301 27.02 8.24 7.28
N VAL A 302 27.53 9.47 7.19
CA VAL A 302 26.74 10.67 7.54
C VAL A 302 25.67 11.00 6.51
N SER A 303 25.86 10.54 5.27
CA SER A 303 24.92 10.73 4.16
C SER A 303 23.71 9.79 4.19
N MET A 304 23.72 8.76 5.06
CA MET A 304 22.56 7.90 5.30
C MET A 304 21.37 8.69 5.84
N ASN A 305 20.15 8.33 5.43
CA ASN A 305 18.94 8.90 6.02
C ASN A 305 18.69 8.36 7.42
N GLY A 306 18.15 9.24 8.26
CA GLY A 306 17.80 8.99 9.65
C GLY A 306 17.53 10.33 10.32
N LEU A 307 16.57 10.38 11.24
CA LEU A 307 16.18 11.59 11.95
C LEU A 307 17.16 11.90 13.08
N GLU A 308 17.60 13.15 13.15
CA GLU A 308 18.29 13.69 14.31
C GLU A 308 17.26 14.11 15.38
N PRO A 309 17.60 14.07 16.69
CA PRO A 309 16.66 14.37 17.78
C PRO A 309 15.97 15.75 17.67
N GLU A 310 16.66 16.77 17.17
CA GLU A 310 16.06 18.10 16.99
C GLU A 310 15.15 18.23 15.76
N PHE A 311 15.11 17.19 14.91
CA PHE A 311 14.26 17.11 13.73
C PHE A 311 13.27 15.95 13.82
N GLU A 312 12.88 15.56 15.05
CA GLU A 312 11.76 14.65 15.26
C GLU A 312 10.48 15.16 14.57
N LEU A 313 9.62 14.21 14.20
CA LEU A 313 8.34 14.52 13.56
C LEU A 313 7.37 15.11 14.59
N SER A 314 6.41 15.91 14.12
CA SER A 314 5.34 16.44 14.95
C SER A 314 4.55 15.30 15.61
N ARG A 315 4.11 15.51 16.86
CA ARG A 315 3.36 14.50 17.63
C ARG A 315 2.04 14.08 16.99
N ASP A 316 1.46 14.96 16.18
CA ASP A 316 0.22 14.75 15.45
C ASP A 316 0.45 14.25 14.01
N ASN A 317 1.69 13.89 13.64
CA ASN A 317 1.99 13.31 12.33
C ASN A 317 1.27 11.95 12.19
N GLY A 318 0.46 11.79 11.13
CA GLY A 318 -0.37 10.60 10.92
C GLY A 318 0.39 9.35 10.50
N TYR A 319 1.68 9.46 10.17
CA TYR A 319 2.50 8.33 9.77
C TYR A 319 3.13 7.62 10.97
N SER A 320 2.98 6.30 11.01
CA SER A 320 3.70 5.40 11.91
C SER A 320 4.90 4.78 11.20
N LYS A 321 6.10 4.87 11.78
CA LYS A 321 7.28 4.13 11.27
C LYS A 321 7.08 2.63 11.49
N ILE A 322 7.22 1.83 10.43
CA ILE A 322 7.02 0.36 10.48
C ILE A 322 8.30 -0.41 10.14
N LEU A 323 9.27 0.24 9.50
CA LEU A 323 10.56 -0.35 9.17
C LEU A 323 11.66 0.71 9.23
N ASP A 324 12.78 0.41 9.89
CA ASP A 324 13.98 1.25 9.90
C ASP A 324 15.26 0.42 10.04
N ASP A 325 15.98 0.24 8.93
CA ASP A 325 17.26 -0.51 8.89
C ASP A 325 18.40 0.20 9.67
N ASN A 326 18.19 1.41 10.22
CA ASN A 326 19.14 1.99 11.18
C ASN A 326 19.09 1.32 12.56
N LEU A 327 17.99 0.64 12.87
CA LEU A 327 17.76 -0.03 14.15
C LEU A 327 18.31 -1.46 14.13
N LYS A 328 18.17 -2.19 15.23
CA LYS A 328 18.72 -3.55 15.37
C LYS A 328 17.68 -4.53 15.89
N GLY A 329 17.77 -5.79 15.44
CA GLY A 329 16.87 -6.86 15.89
C GLY A 329 15.40 -6.53 15.61
N VAL A 330 14.55 -6.77 16.60
CA VAL A 330 13.09 -6.55 16.50
C VAL A 330 12.70 -5.09 16.28
N ASP A 331 13.55 -4.15 16.69
CA ASP A 331 13.28 -2.71 16.55
C ASP A 331 13.30 -2.26 15.09
N ILE A 332 13.97 -3.01 14.20
CA ILE A 332 13.93 -2.77 12.75
C ILE A 332 12.49 -2.74 12.26
N TYR A 333 11.62 -3.58 12.82
CA TYR A 333 10.24 -3.75 12.40
C TYR A 333 9.24 -3.13 13.39
N SER A 334 9.69 -2.20 14.24
CA SER A 334 8.87 -1.59 15.29
C SER A 334 8.16 -2.63 16.20
N GLY A 335 8.79 -3.79 16.42
CA GLY A 335 8.20 -4.89 17.20
C GLY A 335 7.02 -5.62 16.54
N LEU A 336 6.75 -5.39 15.26
CA LEU A 336 5.62 -5.99 14.53
C LEU A 336 5.89 -7.40 14.03
N ILE A 337 7.14 -7.83 14.01
CA ILE A 337 7.59 -9.15 13.54
C ILE A 337 8.11 -9.94 14.74
N ASP A 338 7.67 -11.20 14.84
CA ASP A 338 8.11 -12.10 15.90
C ASP A 338 9.63 -12.29 15.84
N PRO A 339 10.36 -12.21 16.98
CA PRO A 339 11.81 -12.45 17.01
C PRO A 339 12.24 -13.78 16.36
N GLN A 340 11.40 -14.82 16.35
CA GLN A 340 11.69 -16.12 15.72
C GLN A 340 11.71 -16.05 14.18
N CYS A 341 11.15 -14.99 13.60
CA CYS A 341 11.13 -14.76 12.15
C CYS A 341 12.30 -13.91 11.64
N LEU A 342 13.22 -13.50 12.54
CA LEU A 342 14.41 -12.68 12.25
C LEU A 342 15.67 -13.53 12.25
#